data_AF-A0A673WKD6-F1
#
_entry.id   AF-A0A673WKD6-F1
#
_cell.length_a   1.000
_cell.length_b   1.000
_cell.length_c   1.000
_cell.angle_alpha   90.00
_cell.angle_beta   90.00
_cell.angle_gamma   90.00
#
_symmetry.space_group_name_H-M   'P 1'
#
loop_
_entity.id
_entity.type
_entity.pdbx_description
1 polymer ?
#
loop_
_entity_poly.entity_id
_entity_poly.type
_entity_poly.pdbx_seq_one_letter_code
_entity_poly.pdbx_strand_id
1 'polypeptide(L)'
;MADKQDNEVEEADQVYLLMKEEYRISRNVRLAWFLGKLNQVIWPVPKSELLNSENELDLLSILPKGWQPDFSPSTLPYLLVPSTRVTFLSRRYRFIIELDLSPSTGIVDDSTGEMIFDEVFHALSRCLAGLVRPFKVPGTDLLFQPEIYITILAYSSIIGFNTHQVIIIIVFISILMCLLFS
;
A
#
# COMPACT_ATOMS: atom_id res chain seq x y z
N MET A 1 -13.15 46.06 23.32
CA MET A 1 -13.70 44.84 22.68
C MET A 1 -12.64 44.38 21.71
N ALA A 2 -11.88 43.36 22.09
CA ALA A 2 -10.80 42.83 21.26
C ALA A 2 -11.38 41.66 20.46
N ASP A 3 -11.38 41.80 19.13
CA ASP A 3 -11.66 40.71 18.20
C ASP A 3 -10.64 39.59 18.44
N LYS A 4 -11.12 38.47 19.00
CA LYS A 4 -10.43 37.19 18.84
C LYS A 4 -10.68 36.74 17.41
N GLN A 5 -9.69 36.92 16.55
CA GLN A 5 -9.60 36.12 15.33
C GLN A 5 -9.39 34.67 15.75
N ASP A 6 -10.47 33.90 15.87
CA ASP A 6 -10.39 32.44 15.83
C ASP A 6 -9.93 32.09 14.40
N ASN A 7 -8.63 31.85 14.23
CA ASN A 7 -8.12 31.18 13.03
C ASN A 7 -8.71 29.76 13.03
N GLU A 8 -9.86 29.57 12.38
CA GLU A 8 -10.43 28.25 12.12
C GLU A 8 -9.43 27.46 11.27
N VAL A 9 -8.69 26.56 11.93
CA VAL A 9 -7.83 25.60 11.26
C VAL A 9 -8.72 24.63 10.49
N GLU A 10 -8.46 24.47 9.19
CA GLU A 10 -9.26 23.61 8.33
C GLU A 10 -9.21 22.13 8.77
N GLU A 11 -10.32 21.41 8.62
CA GLU A 11 -10.40 19.98 8.92
C GLU A 11 -9.65 19.13 7.89
N ALA A 12 -8.95 18.10 8.36
CA ALA A 12 -8.35 17.09 7.51
C ALA A 12 -9.40 16.11 6.95
N ASP A 13 -9.45 15.91 5.63
CA ASP A 13 -10.25 14.85 5.01
C ASP A 13 -9.48 13.52 4.96
N GLN A 14 -8.22 13.57 4.51
CA GLN A 14 -7.37 12.39 4.41
C GLN A 14 -5.98 12.66 4.96
N VAL A 15 -5.39 11.64 5.56
CA VAL A 15 -4.06 11.69 6.14
C VAL A 15 -3.26 10.48 5.71
N TYR A 16 -2.02 10.69 5.30
CA TYR A 16 -1.09 9.62 4.94
C TYR A 16 0.04 9.55 5.97
N LEU A 17 0.22 8.35 6.56
CA LEU A 17 1.27 8.06 7.53
C LEU A 17 2.21 7.00 6.99
N LEU A 18 3.51 7.20 7.17
CA LEU A 18 4.54 6.21 6.90
C LEU A 18 4.87 5.45 8.18
N MET A 19 4.85 4.12 8.10
CA MET A 19 5.26 3.24 9.19
C MET A 19 6.77 3.02 9.16
N LYS A 20 7.39 2.96 10.35
CA LYS A 20 8.80 2.57 10.54
C LYS A 20 9.08 1.18 9.95
N GLU A 21 10.33 0.91 9.58
CA GLU A 21 10.70 -0.28 8.79
C GLU A 21 11.07 -1.51 9.65
N GLU A 22 11.65 -1.26 10.82
CA GLU A 22 12.38 -2.27 11.61
C GLU A 22 11.46 -3.37 12.12
N TYR A 23 10.20 -3.05 12.37
CA TYR A 23 9.20 -4.01 12.82
C TYR A 23 7.80 -3.69 12.32
N ARG A 24 6.94 -4.70 12.42
CA ARG A 24 5.53 -4.56 12.02
C ARG A 24 4.78 -3.68 13.02
N ILE A 25 4.32 -2.52 12.56
CA ILE A 25 3.43 -1.66 13.34
C ILE A 25 2.05 -2.31 13.49
N SER A 26 1.60 -2.46 14.73
CA SER A 26 0.34 -3.12 15.06
C SER A 26 -0.89 -2.26 14.72
N ARG A 27 -2.08 -2.87 14.68
CA ARG A 27 -3.34 -2.11 14.57
C ARG A 27 -3.56 -1.19 15.78
N ASN A 28 -3.11 -1.61 16.95
CA ASN A 28 -3.29 -0.86 18.19
C ASN A 28 -2.45 0.41 18.19
N VAL A 29 -1.19 0.35 17.72
CA VAL A 29 -0.34 1.55 17.58
C VAL A 29 -0.96 2.55 16.60
N ARG A 30 -1.47 2.06 15.45
CA ARG A 30 -2.17 2.89 14.46
C ARG A 30 -3.42 3.56 15.02
N LEU A 31 -4.24 2.82 15.76
CA LEU A 31 -5.43 3.36 16.42
C LEU A 31 -5.06 4.34 17.54
N ALA A 32 -4.05 4.02 18.35
CA ALA A 32 -3.58 4.89 19.43
C ALA A 32 -3.04 6.21 18.90
N TRP A 33 -2.33 6.21 17.76
CA TRP A 33 -1.91 7.43 17.08
C TRP A 33 -3.12 8.30 16.72
N PHE A 34 -4.14 7.71 16.09
CA PHE A 34 -5.34 8.43 15.67
C PHE A 34 -6.08 9.04 16.86
N LEU A 35 -6.36 8.23 17.88
CA LEU A 35 -7.05 8.68 19.09
C LEU A 35 -6.24 9.73 19.86
N GLY A 36 -4.91 9.56 19.92
CA GLY A 36 -4.00 10.48 20.57
C GLY A 36 -3.84 11.83 19.87
N LYS A 37 -4.26 11.92 18.60
CA LYS A 37 -4.26 13.15 17.80
C LYS A 37 -5.67 13.67 17.49
N LEU A 38 -6.71 12.98 17.95
CA LEU A 38 -8.08 13.34 17.67
C LEU A 38 -8.40 14.73 18.24
N ASN A 39 -9.04 15.57 17.42
CA ASN A 39 -9.35 16.97 17.72
C ASN A 39 -8.11 17.82 18.05
N GLN A 40 -6.93 17.43 17.56
CA GLN A 40 -5.70 18.22 17.64
C GLN A 40 -5.27 18.70 16.26
N VAL A 41 -4.56 19.82 16.26
CA VAL A 41 -3.90 20.34 15.06
C VAL A 41 -2.65 19.52 14.77
N ILE A 42 -2.56 19.00 13.56
CA ILE A 42 -1.46 18.16 13.08
C ILE A 42 -0.72 18.83 11.92
N TRP A 43 0.56 18.50 11.78
CA TRP A 43 1.47 19.08 10.80
C TRP A 43 2.17 17.98 10.00
N PRO A 44 2.29 18.10 8.67
CA PRO A 44 3.08 17.17 7.89
C PRO A 44 4.56 17.30 8.25
N VAL A 45 5.24 16.17 8.37
CA VAL A 45 6.67 16.10 8.68
C VAL A 45 7.47 16.49 7.43
N PRO A 46 8.40 17.45 7.52
CA PRO A 46 9.26 17.81 6.40
C PRO A 46 10.07 16.61 5.90
N LYS A 47 10.28 16.52 4.57
CA LYS A 47 10.98 15.39 3.95
C LYS A 47 12.40 15.15 4.50
N SER A 48 13.09 16.21 4.93
CA SER A 48 14.41 16.14 5.56
C SER A 48 14.40 15.39 6.90
N GLU A 49 13.30 15.45 7.64
CA GLU A 49 13.16 14.85 8.97
C GLU A 49 12.71 13.38 8.87
N LEU A 50 12.02 13.00 7.79
CA LEU A 50 11.59 11.61 7.55
C LEU A 50 12.74 10.60 7.49
N LEU A 51 13.95 11.03 7.11
CA LEU A 51 15.12 10.14 6.99
C LEU A 51 15.73 9.77 8.34
N ASN A 52 15.57 10.62 9.35
CA ASN A 52 16.16 10.45 10.69
C ASN A 52 15.08 10.29 11.77
N SER A 53 13.85 9.99 11.38
CA SER A 53 12.74 9.88 12.32
C SER A 53 12.85 8.59 13.13
N GLU A 54 12.80 8.72 14.44
CA GLU A 54 12.71 7.59 15.36
C GLU A 54 11.27 7.15 15.62
N ASN A 55 10.28 7.91 15.11
CA ASN A 55 8.87 7.67 15.37
C ASN A 55 8.37 6.37 14.71
N GLU A 56 7.39 5.72 15.33
CA GLU A 56 6.73 4.56 14.74
C GLU A 56 5.89 4.93 13.49
N LEU A 57 5.38 6.17 13.47
CA LEU A 57 4.45 6.70 12.50
C LEU A 57 4.80 8.15 12.15
N ASP A 58 5.18 8.40 10.90
CA ASP A 58 5.50 9.73 10.39
C ASP A 58 4.39 10.26 9.49
N LEU A 59 3.94 11.47 9.77
CA LEU A 59 2.87 12.13 9.02
C LEU A 59 3.41 12.70 7.71
N LEU A 60 3.11 12.05 6.58
CA LEU A 60 3.63 12.44 5.27
C LEU A 60 2.87 13.64 4.68
N SER A 61 1.54 13.55 4.68
CA SER A 61 0.67 14.57 4.10
C SER A 61 -0.71 14.56 4.74
N ILE A 62 -1.35 15.72 4.62
CA ILE A 62 -2.73 15.95 5.00
C ILE A 62 -3.43 16.56 3.79
N LEU A 63 -4.60 16.03 3.45
CA LEU A 63 -5.42 16.50 2.34
C LEU A 63 -6.71 17.12 2.88
N PRO A 64 -7.05 18.36 2.47
CA PRO A 64 -8.35 18.96 2.76
C PRO A 64 -9.46 18.32 1.92
N LYS A 65 -10.71 18.66 2.25
CA LYS A 65 -11.87 18.27 1.45
C LYS A 65 -11.78 18.91 0.06
N GLY A 66 -11.99 18.11 -0.99
CA GLY A 66 -11.93 18.60 -2.38
C GLY A 66 -10.51 18.74 -2.93
N TRP A 67 -9.50 18.19 -2.27
CA TRP A 67 -8.13 18.14 -2.79
C TRP A 67 -8.06 17.52 -4.20
N GLN A 68 -7.23 18.11 -5.07
CA GLN A 68 -6.96 17.62 -6.43
C GLN A 68 -5.46 17.37 -6.63
N PRO A 69 -5.08 16.43 -7.52
CA PRO A 69 -3.68 16.07 -7.79
C PRO A 69 -2.77 17.23 -8.24
N ASP A 70 -3.36 18.27 -8.82
CA ASP A 70 -2.64 19.43 -9.35
C ASP A 70 -2.28 20.45 -8.24
N PHE A 71 -2.79 20.26 -7.02
CA PHE A 71 -2.45 21.12 -5.89
C PHE A 71 -1.03 20.86 -5.39
N SER A 72 -0.31 21.95 -5.11
CA SER A 72 1.02 21.89 -4.52
C SER A 72 0.99 21.22 -3.14
N PRO A 73 2.05 20.48 -2.75
CA PRO A 73 2.21 19.97 -1.40
C PRO A 73 2.03 21.09 -0.37
N SER A 74 1.03 20.98 0.50
CA SER A 74 0.80 21.99 1.55
C SER A 74 1.55 21.60 2.82
N THR A 75 2.29 22.55 3.40
CA THR A 75 2.89 22.44 4.75
C THR A 75 1.98 23.01 5.84
N LEU A 76 0.73 23.28 5.49
CA LEU A 76 -0.25 23.90 6.38
C LEU A 76 -0.72 22.93 7.47
N PRO A 77 -1.10 23.47 8.64
CA PRO A 77 -1.73 22.69 9.70
C PRO A 77 -3.19 22.38 9.37
N TYR A 78 -3.67 21.23 9.86
CA TYR A 78 -5.08 20.86 9.80
C TYR A 78 -5.55 20.24 11.11
N LEU A 79 -6.84 20.35 11.38
CA LEU A 79 -7.49 19.71 12.53
C LEU A 79 -7.84 18.26 12.18
N LEU A 80 -7.34 17.30 12.96
CA LEU A 80 -7.73 15.90 12.82
C LEU A 80 -9.12 15.69 13.45
N VAL A 81 -10.08 15.20 12.67
CA VAL A 81 -11.46 14.99 13.10
C VAL A 81 -11.88 13.52 13.00
N PRO A 82 -12.96 13.08 13.68
CA PRO A 82 -13.40 11.68 13.63
C PRO A 82 -13.73 11.16 12.22
N SER A 83 -14.08 12.05 11.29
CA SER A 83 -14.37 11.72 9.88
C SER A 83 -13.12 11.61 9.01
N THR A 84 -11.93 12.00 9.50
CA THR A 84 -10.68 11.95 8.73
C THR A 84 -10.32 10.51 8.39
N ARG A 85 -10.05 10.23 7.10
CA ARG A 85 -9.57 8.93 6.63
C ARG A 85 -8.06 8.84 6.77
N VAL A 86 -7.58 7.86 7.51
CA VAL A 86 -6.15 7.67 7.73
C VAL A 86 -5.64 6.48 6.93
N THR A 87 -4.68 6.73 6.05
CA THR A 87 -3.98 5.72 5.24
C THR A 87 -2.59 5.48 5.80
N PHE A 88 -2.30 4.22 6.14
CA PHE A 88 -1.00 3.81 6.67
C PHE A 88 -0.21 3.07 5.60
N LEU A 89 0.96 3.60 5.26
CA LEU A 89 1.87 3.07 4.25
C LEU A 89 2.99 2.27 4.93
N SER A 90 3.17 1.02 4.51
CA SER A 90 4.22 0.12 5.02
C SER A 90 5.40 0.10 4.06
N ARG A 91 6.62 0.16 4.57
CA ARG A 91 7.81 -0.07 3.72
C ARG A 91 7.92 -1.51 3.24
N ARG A 92 7.27 -2.46 3.92
CA ARG A 92 7.27 -3.88 3.57
C ARG A 92 5.87 -4.45 3.51
N TYR A 93 5.52 -5.08 2.39
CA TYR A 93 4.27 -5.84 2.23
C TYR A 93 4.56 -7.32 2.00
N ARG A 94 3.68 -8.18 2.51
CA ARG A 94 3.75 -9.63 2.31
C ARG A 94 2.41 -10.12 1.79
N PHE A 95 2.41 -10.71 0.60
CA PHE A 95 1.23 -11.27 -0.05
C PHE A 95 1.37 -12.79 -0.17
N ILE A 96 0.26 -13.49 0.03
CA ILE A 96 0.11 -14.90 -0.30
C ILE A 96 -0.97 -14.98 -1.36
N ILE A 97 -0.64 -15.52 -2.52
CA ILE A 97 -1.55 -15.71 -3.64
C ILE A 97 -1.76 -17.20 -3.79
N GLU A 98 -2.99 -17.66 -3.65
CA GLU A 98 -3.38 -19.04 -3.92
C GLU A 98 -3.93 -19.13 -5.35
N LEU A 99 -3.37 -20.02 -6.15
CA LEU A 99 -3.75 -20.28 -7.53
C LEU A 99 -4.29 -21.69 -7.64
N ASP A 100 -5.56 -21.81 -8.01
CA ASP A 100 -6.13 -23.08 -8.40
C ASP A 100 -5.81 -23.34 -9.88
N LEU A 101 -5.05 -24.40 -10.13
CA LEU A 101 -4.67 -24.93 -11.44
C LEU A 101 -5.15 -26.38 -11.58
N SER A 102 -6.32 -26.69 -11.00
CA SER A 102 -7.03 -27.96 -11.13
C SER A 102 -7.48 -28.21 -12.59
N PRO A 103 -7.87 -29.44 -12.97
CA PRO A 103 -8.14 -29.78 -14.36
C PRO A 103 -9.36 -29.04 -14.93
N SER A 104 -10.26 -28.58 -14.07
CA SER A 104 -11.36 -27.67 -14.43
C SER A 104 -10.87 -26.31 -14.97
N THR A 105 -9.65 -25.90 -14.65
CA THR A 105 -9.01 -24.70 -15.20
C THR A 105 -8.27 -24.95 -16.52
N GLY A 106 -8.13 -26.22 -16.94
CA GLY A 106 -7.53 -26.62 -18.22
C GLY A 106 -8.54 -26.73 -19.37
N ILE A 107 -9.78 -26.27 -19.17
CA ILE A 107 -10.80 -26.22 -20.22
C ILE A 107 -10.48 -25.05 -21.16
N VAL A 108 -10.69 -25.24 -22.46
CA VAL A 108 -10.60 -24.15 -23.44
C VAL A 108 -11.86 -23.31 -23.31
N ASP A 109 -11.70 -21.99 -23.16
CA ASP A 109 -12.85 -21.10 -23.21
C ASP A 109 -13.37 -21.03 -24.65
N ASP A 110 -14.62 -21.47 -24.86
CA ASP A 110 -15.27 -21.51 -26.17
C ASP A 110 -15.42 -20.11 -26.81
N SER A 111 -15.29 -19.03 -26.03
CA SER A 111 -15.43 -17.65 -26.51
C SER A 111 -14.11 -17.03 -27.00
N THR A 112 -12.97 -17.36 -26.39
CA THR A 112 -11.64 -16.81 -26.71
C THR A 112 -10.73 -17.79 -27.45
N GLY A 113 -10.97 -19.10 -27.31
CA GLY A 113 -10.10 -20.15 -27.85
C GLY A 113 -8.80 -20.36 -27.07
N GLU A 114 -8.60 -19.64 -25.96
CA GLU A 114 -7.48 -19.82 -25.04
C GLU A 114 -7.83 -20.83 -23.94
N MET A 115 -6.83 -21.46 -23.34
CA MET A 115 -7.07 -22.26 -22.12
C MET A 115 -7.42 -21.29 -20.98
N ILE A 116 -8.42 -21.63 -20.15
CA ILE A 116 -8.77 -20.82 -18.95
C ILE A 116 -7.55 -20.59 -18.05
N PHE A 117 -6.60 -21.54 -18.05
CA PHE A 117 -5.29 -21.41 -17.41
C PHE A 117 -4.53 -20.16 -17.88
N ASP A 118 -4.49 -19.86 -19.18
CA ASP A 118 -3.77 -18.70 -19.71
C ASP A 118 -4.36 -17.40 -19.16
N GLU A 119 -5.69 -17.29 -19.04
CA GLU A 119 -6.35 -16.12 -18.43
C GLU A 119 -5.91 -15.91 -16.97
N VAL A 120 -5.78 -16.99 -16.19
CA VAL A 120 -5.29 -16.93 -14.80
C VAL A 120 -3.88 -16.37 -14.74
N PHE A 121 -2.98 -16.79 -15.63
CA PHE A 121 -1.61 -16.24 -15.70
C PHE A 121 -1.60 -14.77 -16.15
N HIS A 122 -2.45 -14.40 -17.11
CA HIS A 122 -2.57 -13.00 -17.53
C HIS A 122 -3.12 -12.13 -16.40
N ALA A 123 -4.10 -12.61 -15.65
CA ALA A 123 -4.65 -11.92 -14.48
C ALA A 123 -3.59 -11.77 -13.37
N LEU A 124 -2.84 -12.84 -13.09
CA LEU A 124 -1.73 -12.81 -12.13
C LEU A 124 -0.65 -11.81 -12.58
N SER A 125 -0.24 -11.84 -13.84
CA SER A 125 0.76 -10.92 -14.39
C SER A 125 0.32 -9.46 -14.27
N ARG A 126 -0.93 -9.14 -14.65
CA ARG A 126 -1.50 -7.79 -14.48
C ARG A 126 -1.58 -7.39 -13.01
N CYS A 127 -1.96 -8.32 -12.13
CA CYS A 127 -2.02 -8.10 -10.69
C CYS A 127 -0.63 -7.75 -10.14
N LEU A 128 0.39 -8.56 -10.45
CA LEU A 128 1.78 -8.35 -10.03
C LEU A 128 2.32 -7.03 -10.58
N ALA A 129 2.12 -6.73 -11.86
CA ALA A 129 2.54 -5.48 -12.49
C ALA A 129 1.88 -4.25 -11.83
N GLY A 130 0.60 -4.34 -11.48
CA GLY A 130 -0.10 -3.29 -10.75
C GLY A 130 0.40 -3.14 -9.31
N LEU A 131 0.65 -4.26 -8.64
CA LEU A 131 1.08 -4.31 -7.24
C LEU A 131 2.47 -3.69 -7.04
N VAL A 132 3.38 -3.89 -7.98
CA VAL A 132 4.76 -3.37 -7.91
C VAL A 132 4.89 -1.95 -8.44
N ARG A 133 3.83 -1.38 -9.02
CA ARG A 133 3.86 -0.06 -9.64
C ARG A 133 4.09 1.02 -8.57
N PRO A 134 5.19 1.78 -8.64
CA PRO A 134 5.40 2.93 -7.77
C PRO A 134 4.30 3.98 -7.96
N PHE A 135 3.95 4.69 -6.89
CA PHE A 135 3.00 5.81 -6.97
C PHE A 135 3.45 7.00 -6.12
N LYS A 136 3.04 8.21 -6.54
CA LYS A 136 3.29 9.44 -5.79
C LYS A 136 2.30 9.51 -4.63
N VAL A 137 2.79 9.67 -3.40
CA VAL A 137 1.88 9.81 -2.24
C VAL A 137 1.11 11.12 -2.39
N PRO A 138 -0.24 11.10 -2.38
CA PRO A 138 -1.05 12.30 -2.49
C PRO A 138 -0.63 13.40 -1.52
N GLY A 139 -0.59 14.65 -2.00
CA GLY A 139 -0.15 15.79 -1.21
C GLY A 139 1.36 15.88 -0.98
N THR A 140 2.19 15.04 -1.63
CA THR A 140 3.66 15.09 -1.53
C THR A 140 4.32 14.87 -2.89
N ASP A 141 5.62 15.20 -2.99
CA ASP A 141 6.51 14.77 -4.09
C ASP A 141 7.26 13.46 -3.80
N LEU A 142 6.78 12.67 -2.84
CA LEU A 142 7.39 11.39 -2.48
C LEU A 142 6.88 10.30 -3.42
N LEU A 143 7.80 9.69 -4.19
CA LEU A 143 7.54 8.44 -4.89
C LEU A 143 7.63 7.29 -3.89
N PHE A 144 6.50 6.63 -3.64
CA PHE A 144 6.43 5.51 -2.72
C PHE A 144 6.73 4.19 -3.44
N GLN A 145 7.72 3.48 -2.92
CA GLN A 145 8.22 2.21 -3.44
C GLN A 145 8.48 1.26 -2.27
N PRO A 146 7.50 0.42 -1.88
CA PRO A 146 7.71 -0.53 -0.80
C PRO A 146 8.42 -1.80 -1.31
N GLU A 147 9.07 -2.51 -0.40
CA GLU A 147 9.53 -3.88 -0.64
C GLU A 147 8.33 -4.83 -0.55
N ILE A 148 8.10 -5.61 -1.61
CA ILE A 148 6.97 -6.52 -1.69
C ILE A 148 7.51 -7.95 -1.74
N TYR A 149 7.09 -8.76 -0.78
CA TYR A 149 7.36 -10.19 -0.74
C TYR A 149 6.10 -10.93 -1.12
N ILE A 150 6.20 -11.85 -2.07
CA ILE A 150 5.05 -12.60 -2.60
C ILE A 150 5.35 -14.08 -2.47
N THR A 151 4.41 -14.82 -1.89
CA THR A 151 4.40 -16.28 -1.90
C THR A 151 3.24 -16.72 -2.78
N ILE A 152 3.50 -17.57 -3.78
CA ILE A 152 2.45 -18.11 -4.64
C ILE A 152 2.28 -19.59 -4.31
N LEU A 153 1.06 -19.99 -3.97
CA LEU A 153 0.69 -21.37 -3.68
C LEU A 153 -0.14 -21.86 -4.85
N ALA A 154 0.43 -22.72 -5.70
CA ALA A 154 -0.27 -23.26 -6.86
C ALA A 154 -0.75 -24.69 -6.56
N TYR A 155 -2.06 -24.90 -6.57
CA TYR A 155 -2.66 -26.22 -6.53
C TYR A 155 -2.82 -26.75 -7.95
N SER A 156 -2.17 -27.87 -8.31
CA SER A 156 -2.44 -28.55 -9.58
C SER A 156 -2.50 -30.06 -9.36
N SER A 157 -3.51 -30.70 -9.92
CA SER A 157 -3.63 -32.17 -9.94
C SER A 157 -3.21 -32.80 -11.28
N ILE A 158 -2.70 -32.00 -12.22
CA ILE A 158 -2.28 -32.44 -13.57
C ILE A 158 -0.79 -32.83 -13.62
N ILE A 159 0.05 -32.35 -12.70
CA ILE A 159 1.45 -32.76 -12.66
C ILE A 159 1.53 -34.14 -11.99
N GLY A 160 1.50 -35.18 -12.82
CA GLY A 160 1.66 -36.58 -12.43
C GLY A 160 3.05 -36.86 -11.86
N PHE A 161 3.30 -36.47 -10.61
CA PHE A 161 4.26 -37.19 -9.79
C PHE A 161 3.55 -38.46 -9.29
N ASN A 162 4.24 -39.60 -9.30
CA ASN A 162 3.74 -40.88 -8.75
C ASN A 162 3.48 -40.83 -7.23
N THR A 163 3.56 -39.65 -6.63
CA THR A 163 3.31 -39.34 -5.24
C THR A 163 2.43 -38.09 -5.22
N HIS A 164 1.37 -38.09 -4.40
CA HIS A 164 0.54 -36.90 -4.13
C HIS A 164 1.39 -35.81 -3.46
N GLN A 165 2.23 -35.12 -4.23
CA GLN A 165 3.05 -34.02 -3.76
C GLN A 165 2.37 -32.70 -4.14
N VAL A 166 2.07 -31.90 -3.12
CA VAL A 166 1.74 -30.49 -3.29
C VAL A 166 3.04 -29.80 -3.72
N ILE A 167 3.10 -29.30 -4.95
CA ILE A 167 4.23 -28.48 -5.38
C ILE A 167 4.05 -27.10 -4.77
N ILE A 168 4.74 -26.86 -3.66
CA ILE A 168 4.86 -25.51 -3.11
C ILE A 168 5.96 -24.81 -3.91
N ILE A 169 5.59 -24.11 -4.99
CA ILE A 169 6.53 -23.22 -5.66
C ILE A 169 6.67 -21.95 -4.82
N ILE A 170 7.62 -21.97 -3.87
CA ILE A 170 7.98 -20.74 -3.15
C ILE A 170 8.83 -19.89 -4.11
N VAL A 171 8.17 -19.08 -4.94
CA VAL A 171 8.86 -18.02 -5.67
C VAL A 171 9.15 -16.90 -4.68
N PHE A 172 10.36 -16.86 -4.11
CA PHE A 172 10.85 -15.66 -3.43
C PHE A 172 11.12 -14.60 -4.50
N ILE A 173 10.09 -13.84 -4.87
CA ILE A 173 10.31 -12.60 -5.60
C ILE A 173 10.71 -11.55 -4.56
N SER A 174 12.00 -11.54 -4.21
CA SER A 174 12.59 -10.36 -3.59
C SER A 174 12.84 -9.38 -4.73
N ILE A 175 11.87 -8.48 -4.98
CA ILE A 175 12.08 -7.40 -5.96
C ILE A 175 13.03 -6.40 -5.32
N LEU A 176 14.33 -6.71 -5.35
CA LEU A 176 15.35 -5.70 -5.24
C LEU A 176 15.34 -4.96 -6.58
N MET A 177 14.50 -3.93 -6.69
CA MET A 177 14.49 -3.07 -7.88
C MET A 177 15.73 -2.14 -7.84
N CYS A 178 16.91 -2.75 -7.93
CA CYS A 178 18.16 -2.08 -8.25
C CYS A 178 18.76 -2.81 -9.45
N LEU A 179 18.81 -2.08 -10.57
CA LEU A 179 19.47 -2.43 -11.83
C LEU A 179 18.79 -3.56 -12.62
N LEU A 180 17.90 -3.21 -13.55
CA LEU A 180 17.76 -3.84 -14.87
C LEU A 180 16.70 -3.09 -15.70
N PHE A 181 16.89 -1.78 -15.86
CA PHE A 181 16.34 -1.04 -17.01
C PHE A 181 17.39 0.00 -17.43
N SER A 182 18.29 -0.43 -18.33
CA SER A 182 19.01 0.41 -19.29
C SER A 182 19.00 -0.34 -20.62
#